data_AF-A0A2G5TQD5-F1
#
_entry.id   AF-A0A2G5TQD5-F1
#
_cell.length_a   1.000
_cell.length_b   1.000
_cell.length_c   1.000
_cell.angle_alpha   90.00
_cell.angle_beta   90.00
_cell.angle_gamma   90.00
#
_symmetry.space_group_name_H-M   'P 1'
#
loop_
_entity.id
_entity.type
_entity.pdbx_description
1 polymer ?
#
loop_
_entity_poly.entity_id
_entity_poly.type
_entity_poly.pdbx_seq_one_letter_code
_entity_poly.pdbx_strand_id
1 'polypeptide(L)'
;MPTQFHAPSLVNQILDSFWEFENHQSIYSEISMVYIEVTSREVGLKFICGNVNFSISYFPKDTGTVIKCFSNEKTLENQNFLDIAFQDLKFIFAIQKCPIPNFDLRFEESDSSDFVGNSLNILIANLESTILKTEHFLMDLDNQIDALKILPFIDPGFIEKITFINRIKSDDKKVLKIEKIEKLEQWGRAKSVDVIGFR
;
A
#
# COMPACT_ATOMS: atom_id res chain seq x y z
N MET A 1 8.48 10.14 39.99
CA MET A 1 7.94 9.30 38.90
C MET A 1 8.76 9.61 37.66
N PRO A 2 9.46 8.64 37.06
CA PRO A 2 10.30 8.92 35.91
C PRO A 2 9.43 9.02 34.66
N THR A 3 9.53 10.16 33.99
CA THR A 3 9.05 10.41 32.63
C THR A 3 9.72 9.40 31.70
N GLN A 4 8.96 8.43 31.20
CA GLN A 4 9.39 7.61 30.08
C GLN A 4 9.49 8.53 28.85
N PHE A 5 10.73 8.92 28.53
CA PHE A 5 11.05 9.41 27.20
C PHE A 5 10.84 8.25 26.24
N HIS A 6 9.68 8.22 25.57
CA HIS A 6 9.52 7.39 24.39
C HIS A 6 10.58 7.84 23.38
N ALA A 7 11.48 6.92 23.00
CA ALA A 7 12.38 7.15 21.89
C ALA A 7 11.54 7.60 20.68
N PRO A 8 11.92 8.66 19.94
CA PRO A 8 11.22 9.04 18.72
C PRO A 8 11.15 7.81 17.83
N SER A 9 9.95 7.49 17.32
CA SER A 9 9.82 6.39 16.36
C SER A 9 10.78 6.63 15.19
N LEU A 10 11.30 5.56 14.60
CA LEU A 10 12.14 5.62 13.41
C LEU A 10 11.50 6.48 12.31
N VAL A 11 10.16 6.50 12.27
CA VAL A 11 9.32 7.37 11.46
C VAL A 11 9.56 8.85 11.76
N ASN A 12 9.54 9.33 13.01
CA ASN A 12 9.87 10.73 13.31
C ASN A 12 11.30 11.08 12.88
N GLN A 13 12.26 10.17 13.05
CA GLN A 13 13.64 10.42 12.61
C GLN A 13 13.81 10.39 11.09
N ILE A 14 13.04 9.59 10.36
CA ILE A 14 13.01 9.57 8.90
C ILE A 14 12.29 10.82 8.42
N LEU A 15 11.13 11.13 8.98
CA LEU A 15 10.35 12.30 8.60
C LEU A 15 11.14 13.60 8.86
N ASP A 16 11.73 13.75 10.04
CA ASP A 16 12.55 14.93 10.39
C ASP A 16 13.87 14.99 9.61
N SER A 17 14.42 13.85 9.14
CA SER A 17 15.67 13.82 8.35
C SER A 17 15.50 13.94 6.83
N PHE A 18 14.32 13.63 6.30
CA PHE A 18 14.07 13.62 4.85
C PHE A 18 13.26 14.82 4.37
N TRP A 19 12.45 15.42 5.23
CA TRP A 19 11.49 16.42 4.83
C TRP A 19 11.85 17.81 5.36
N GLU A 20 12.84 18.48 4.78
CA GLU A 20 13.00 19.95 4.94
C GLU A 20 11.83 20.74 4.30
N PHE A 21 10.58 20.27 4.44
CA PHE A 21 9.36 20.95 4.02
C PHE A 21 8.68 21.53 5.25
N GLU A 22 8.79 22.84 5.48
CA GLU A 22 7.96 23.53 6.46
C GLU A 22 6.47 23.17 6.21
N ASN A 23 5.80 22.50 7.18
CA ASN A 23 4.38 22.07 7.23
C ASN A 23 3.99 20.63 6.79
N HIS A 24 4.57 19.59 7.40
CA HIS A 24 4.20 18.18 7.10
C HIS A 24 2.74 17.78 7.31
N GLN A 25 2.02 18.32 8.31
CA GLN A 25 0.66 17.82 8.59
C GLN A 25 -0.39 18.23 7.55
N SER A 26 -0.16 19.28 6.76
CA SER A 26 -1.12 19.73 5.74
C SER A 26 -0.99 18.96 4.43
N ILE A 27 0.22 18.48 4.09
CA ILE A 27 0.49 17.80 2.80
C ILE A 27 -0.04 16.35 2.80
N TYR A 28 -0.18 15.71 3.96
CA TYR A 28 -0.67 14.33 4.03
C TYR A 28 -2.14 14.22 4.44
N SER A 29 -2.84 15.33 4.67
CA SER A 29 -4.26 15.27 5.06
C SER A 29 -5.23 15.12 3.89
N GLU A 30 -4.76 15.37 2.66
CA GLU A 30 -5.57 15.45 1.43
C GLU A 30 -4.99 14.57 0.31
N ILE A 31 -4.49 13.38 0.65
CA ILE A 31 -3.97 12.45 -0.35
C ILE A 31 -5.13 12.04 -1.27
N SER A 32 -4.97 12.31 -2.58
CA SER A 32 -5.95 12.00 -3.62
C SER A 32 -5.64 10.69 -4.37
N MET A 33 -4.39 10.22 -4.30
CA MET A 33 -3.97 8.95 -4.85
C MET A 33 -2.84 8.33 -4.04
N VAL A 34 -2.95 7.01 -3.83
CA VAL A 34 -1.91 6.16 -3.26
C VAL A 34 -1.64 5.04 -4.26
N TYR A 35 -0.41 4.95 -4.73
CA TYR A 35 0.04 3.86 -5.59
C TYR A 35 1.20 3.14 -4.93
N ILE A 36 1.01 1.85 -4.68
CA ILE A 36 1.98 0.96 -4.06
C ILE A 36 2.40 -0.07 -5.09
N GLU A 37 3.70 -0.17 -5.32
CA GLU A 37 4.31 -1.19 -6.17
C GLU A 37 5.26 -2.02 -5.32
N VAL A 38 4.93 -3.29 -5.14
CA VAL A 38 5.69 -4.21 -4.29
C VAL A 38 6.37 -5.22 -5.18
N THR A 39 7.70 -5.26 -5.13
CA THR A 39 8.52 -6.24 -5.83
C THR A 39 9.56 -6.85 -4.91
N SER A 40 10.13 -7.99 -5.30
CA SER A 40 11.28 -8.57 -4.60
C SER A 40 12.53 -7.67 -4.55
N ARG A 41 12.57 -6.59 -5.34
CA ARG A 41 13.70 -5.65 -5.47
C ARG A 41 13.44 -4.28 -4.85
N GLU A 42 12.19 -3.93 -4.63
CA GLU A 42 11.79 -2.60 -4.19
C GLU A 42 10.34 -2.60 -3.71
N VAL A 43 10.04 -1.81 -2.68
CA VAL A 43 8.69 -1.27 -2.47
C VAL A 43 8.69 0.21 -2.87
N GLY A 44 7.86 0.58 -3.83
CA GLY A 44 7.64 1.96 -4.24
C GLY A 44 6.30 2.47 -3.73
N LEU A 45 6.32 3.52 -2.91
CA LEU A 45 5.12 4.24 -2.47
C LEU A 45 5.06 5.57 -3.21
N LYS A 46 4.00 5.82 -3.97
CA LYS A 46 3.77 7.06 -4.72
C LYS A 46 2.47 7.70 -4.27
N PHE A 47 2.50 9.01 -4.07
CA PHE A 47 1.37 9.76 -3.53
C PHE A 47 1.12 11.02 -4.34
N ILE A 48 -0.16 11.36 -4.49
CA ILE A 48 -0.62 12.64 -5.02
C ILE A 48 -1.41 13.35 -3.93
N CYS A 49 -1.04 14.58 -3.61
CA CYS A 49 -1.80 15.48 -2.73
C CYS A 49 -1.91 16.87 -3.36
N GLY A 50 -3.12 17.25 -3.79
CA GLY A 50 -3.33 18.48 -4.54
C GLY A 50 -2.44 18.54 -5.78
N ASN A 51 -1.52 19.51 -5.83
CA ASN A 51 -0.55 19.68 -6.92
C ASN A 51 0.83 19.06 -6.63
N VAL A 52 0.98 18.39 -5.49
CA VAL A 52 2.25 17.79 -5.06
C VAL A 52 2.23 16.30 -5.34
N ASN A 53 3.27 15.82 -6.02
CA ASN A 53 3.54 14.41 -6.24
C ASN A 53 4.85 14.06 -5.53
N PHE A 54 4.85 12.98 -4.74
CA PHE A 54 6.07 12.49 -4.13
C PHE A 54 6.10 10.97 -4.11
N SER A 55 7.32 10.42 -4.02
CA SER A 55 7.54 8.98 -3.99
C SER A 55 8.65 8.62 -3.01
N ILE A 56 8.45 7.49 -2.33
CA ILE A 56 9.43 6.88 -1.43
C ILE A 56 9.68 5.46 -1.93
N SER A 57 10.94 5.11 -2.06
CA SER A 57 11.37 3.81 -2.55
C SER A 57 12.22 3.11 -1.51
N TYR A 58 11.92 1.85 -1.24
CA TYR A 58 12.58 1.02 -0.23
C TYR A 58 13.23 -0.17 -0.92
N PHE A 59 14.56 -0.23 -0.89
CA PHE A 59 15.35 -1.27 -1.56
C PHE A 59 15.99 -2.20 -0.53
N PRO A 60 15.97 -3.53 -0.74
CA PRO A 60 16.77 -4.44 0.06
C PRO A 60 18.27 -4.21 -0.20
N LYS A 61 19.06 -4.36 0.85
CA LYS A 61 20.53 -4.34 0.84
C LYS A 61 21.02 -5.51 1.69
N ASP A 62 22.24 -6.00 1.42
CA ASP A 62 22.81 -7.20 2.07
C ASP A 62 22.57 -7.30 3.58
N THR A 63 22.70 -6.19 4.30
CA THR A 63 22.50 -6.12 5.75
C THR A 63 21.39 -5.16 6.15
N GLY A 64 20.48 -4.74 5.26
CA GLY A 64 19.46 -3.78 5.64
C GLY A 64 18.58 -3.26 4.50
N THR A 65 18.18 -2.00 4.62
CA THR A 65 17.29 -1.32 3.67
C THR A 65 17.85 0.03 3.28
N VAL A 66 17.79 0.36 1.99
CA VAL A 66 18.03 1.71 1.49
C VAL A 66 16.70 2.38 1.20
N ILE A 67 16.48 3.55 1.78
CA ILE A 67 15.31 4.38 1.54
C ILE A 67 15.72 5.55 0.67
N LYS A 68 14.99 5.78 -0.42
CA LYS A 68 15.18 6.93 -1.31
C LYS A 68 13.91 7.76 -1.37
N CYS A 69 14.05 9.08 -1.25
CA CYS A 69 12.97 10.04 -1.41
C CYS A 69 13.54 11.30 -2.06
N PHE A 70 13.03 11.69 -3.23
CA PHE A 70 13.60 12.76 -4.06
C PHE A 70 15.12 12.57 -4.29
N SER A 71 15.94 13.54 -3.89
CA SER A 71 17.40 13.52 -3.97
C SER A 71 18.09 12.89 -2.75
N ASN A 72 17.33 12.53 -1.72
CA ASN A 72 17.85 12.07 -0.44
C ASN A 72 17.84 10.54 -0.37
N GLU A 73 18.86 9.99 0.29
CA GLU A 73 19.03 8.56 0.53
C GLU A 73 19.47 8.30 1.98
N LYS A 74 18.92 7.25 2.61
CA LYS A 74 19.30 6.78 3.94
C LYS A 74 19.40 5.27 3.96
N THR A 75 20.44 4.74 4.60
CA THR A 75 20.54 3.30 4.87
C THR A 75 20.12 3.01 6.30
N LEU A 76 19.30 1.97 6.47
CA LEU A 76 18.94 1.39 7.75
C LEU A 76 19.53 -0.01 7.85
N GLU A 77 20.48 -0.20 8.75
CA GLU A 77 21.09 -1.50 9.00
C GLU A 77 20.14 -2.41 9.79
N ASN A 78 20.16 -3.69 9.43
CA ASN A 78 19.37 -4.80 9.98
C ASN A 78 17.85 -4.58 9.94
N GLN A 79 17.36 -3.81 8.97
CA GLN A 79 15.93 -3.59 8.73
C GLN A 79 15.48 -4.23 7.42
N ASN A 80 14.31 -4.87 7.43
CA ASN A 80 13.69 -5.42 6.24
C ASN A 80 12.89 -4.33 5.50
N PHE A 81 13.02 -4.28 4.18
CA PHE A 81 12.44 -3.23 3.36
C PHE A 81 10.90 -3.26 3.32
N LEU A 82 10.27 -4.44 3.37
CA LEU A 82 8.81 -4.59 3.44
C LEU A 82 8.28 -4.06 4.77
N ASP A 83 8.94 -4.44 5.87
CA ASP A 83 8.53 -4.03 7.22
C ASP A 83 8.55 -2.51 7.35
N ILE A 84 9.65 -1.87 6.93
CA ILE A 84 9.77 -0.42 6.98
C ILE A 84 8.76 0.27 6.06
N ALA A 85 8.62 -0.20 4.81
CA ALA A 85 7.70 0.42 3.86
C ALA A 85 6.25 0.38 4.36
N PHE A 86 5.79 -0.76 4.89
CA PHE A 86 4.43 -0.90 5.39
C PHE A 86 4.20 -0.25 6.76
N GLN A 87 5.25 -0.10 7.58
CA GLN A 87 5.19 0.71 8.79
C GLN A 87 5.02 2.20 8.46
N ASP A 88 5.74 2.71 7.47
CA ASP A 88 5.59 4.10 7.01
C ASP A 88 4.21 4.32 6.38
N LEU A 89 3.73 3.38 5.57
CA LEU A 89 2.38 3.42 4.99
C LEU A 89 1.29 3.49 6.07
N LYS A 90 1.41 2.68 7.12
CA LYS A 90 0.48 2.72 8.27
C LYS A 90 0.41 4.12 8.87
N PHE A 91 1.55 4.77 9.06
CA PHE A 91 1.60 6.13 9.59
C PHE A 91 0.93 7.13 8.65
N ILE A 92 1.19 7.04 7.34
CA ILE A 92 0.57 7.92 6.33
C ILE A 92 -0.95 7.77 6.31
N PHE A 93 -1.47 6.55 6.42
CA PHE A 93 -2.91 6.33 6.52
C PHE A 93 -3.53 6.81 7.83
N ALA A 94 -2.77 6.80 8.93
CA ALA A 94 -3.25 7.30 10.22
C ALA A 94 -3.44 8.83 10.25
N ILE A 95 -2.72 9.58 9.41
CA ILE A 95 -2.81 11.05 9.33
C ILE A 95 -3.78 11.55 8.25
N GLN A 96 -4.21 10.66 7.34
CA GLN A 96 -5.16 10.98 6.29
C GLN A 96 -6.53 11.33 6.87
N LYS A 97 -7.06 12.52 6.53
CA LYS A 97 -8.34 13.03 7.06
C LYS A 97 -9.51 12.80 6.10
N CYS A 98 -9.23 12.86 4.80
CA CYS A 98 -10.22 12.70 3.76
C CYS A 98 -10.25 11.26 3.22
N PRO A 99 -11.36 10.80 2.63
CA PRO A 99 -11.34 9.60 1.80
C PRO A 99 -10.26 9.69 0.72
N ILE A 100 -9.62 8.57 0.39
CA ILE A 100 -8.62 8.44 -0.66
C ILE A 100 -9.35 8.07 -1.96
N PRO A 101 -9.44 8.97 -2.95
CA PRO A 101 -10.11 8.69 -4.21
C PRO A 101 -9.55 7.46 -4.93
N ASN A 102 -8.23 7.27 -4.98
CA ASN A 102 -7.62 6.14 -5.69
C ASN A 102 -6.57 5.43 -4.84
N PHE A 103 -6.74 4.11 -4.64
CA PHE A 103 -5.77 3.25 -3.99
C PHE A 103 -5.41 2.05 -4.88
N ASP A 104 -4.17 2.05 -5.36
CA ASP A 104 -3.61 1.03 -6.23
C ASP A 104 -2.57 0.19 -5.46
N LEU A 105 -2.77 -1.12 -5.43
CA LEU A 105 -1.80 -2.09 -4.93
C LEU A 105 -1.33 -3.02 -6.06
N ARG A 106 -0.06 -2.90 -6.43
CA ARG A 106 0.53 -3.58 -7.59
C ARG A 106 1.66 -4.53 -7.18
N PHE A 107 1.76 -5.62 -7.92
CA PHE A 107 2.81 -6.63 -7.79
C PHE A 107 3.42 -6.92 -9.16
N GLU A 108 4.71 -7.28 -9.20
CA GLU A 108 5.37 -7.65 -10.45
C GLU A 108 5.02 -9.09 -10.86
N GLU A 109 4.80 -9.32 -12.17
CA GLU A 109 4.46 -10.64 -12.72
C GLU A 109 5.54 -11.70 -12.43
N SER A 110 6.81 -11.28 -12.32
CA SER A 110 7.92 -12.19 -12.05
C SER A 110 8.06 -12.59 -10.58
N ASP A 111 7.33 -11.96 -9.66
CA ASP A 111 7.42 -12.31 -8.26
C ASP A 111 6.71 -13.64 -7.97
N SER A 112 7.32 -14.44 -7.10
CA SER A 112 6.72 -15.70 -6.66
C SER A 112 5.45 -15.47 -5.84
N SER A 113 4.52 -16.43 -5.90
CA SER A 113 3.31 -16.42 -5.07
C SER A 113 3.61 -16.32 -3.57
N ASP A 114 4.72 -16.91 -3.14
CA ASP A 114 5.15 -16.88 -1.74
C ASP A 114 5.58 -15.48 -1.31
N PHE A 115 6.28 -14.75 -2.19
CA PHE A 115 6.66 -13.36 -1.95
C PHE A 115 5.45 -12.44 -1.88
N VAL A 116 4.51 -12.56 -2.82
CA VAL A 116 3.25 -11.80 -2.83
C VAL A 116 2.46 -12.10 -1.55
N GLY A 117 2.30 -13.38 -1.22
CA GLY A 117 1.59 -13.81 -0.02
C GLY A 117 2.21 -13.29 1.27
N ASN A 118 3.55 -13.33 1.38
CA ASN A 118 4.28 -12.77 2.52
C ASN A 118 4.12 -11.24 2.61
N SER A 119 4.26 -10.53 1.49
CA SER A 119 4.11 -9.08 1.44
C SER A 119 2.72 -8.63 1.88
N LEU A 120 1.67 -9.33 1.42
CA LEU A 120 0.31 -9.08 1.85
C LEU A 120 0.13 -9.33 3.36
N ASN A 121 0.71 -10.39 3.90
CA ASN A 121 0.62 -10.67 5.33
C ASN A 121 1.27 -9.56 6.18
N ILE A 122 2.42 -9.03 5.76
CA ILE A 122 3.10 -7.91 6.45
C ILE A 122 2.27 -6.63 6.31
N LEU A 123 1.72 -6.34 5.13
CA LEU A 123 0.82 -5.20 4.91
C LEU A 123 -0.40 -5.28 5.84
N ILE A 124 -1.06 -6.44 5.90
CA ILE A 124 -2.25 -6.67 6.76
C ILE A 124 -1.92 -6.47 8.23
N ALA A 125 -0.78 -7.01 8.70
CA ALA A 125 -0.35 -6.83 10.09
C ALA A 125 -0.13 -5.34 10.43
N ASN A 126 0.28 -4.53 9.45
CA ASN A 126 0.39 -3.09 9.62
C ASN A 126 -0.95 -2.35 9.55
N LEU A 127 -1.94 -2.89 8.83
CA LEU A 127 -3.28 -2.30 8.66
C LEU A 127 -4.36 -2.86 9.60
N GLU A 128 -4.04 -3.79 10.50
CA GLU A 128 -5.04 -4.55 11.30
C GLU A 128 -6.09 -3.69 12.03
N SER A 129 -5.72 -2.46 12.42
CA SER A 129 -6.62 -1.52 13.12
C SER A 129 -7.13 -0.37 12.24
N THR A 130 -6.92 -0.44 10.93
CA THR A 130 -7.17 0.67 9.99
C THR A 130 -8.26 0.26 8.99
N ILE A 131 -9.33 1.06 8.93
CA ILE A 131 -10.33 0.98 7.87
C ILE A 131 -10.10 2.16 6.92
N LEU A 132 -9.76 1.84 5.67
CA LEU A 132 -9.44 2.80 4.63
C LEU A 132 -10.73 3.26 3.94
N LYS A 133 -10.98 4.57 4.00
CA LYS A 133 -12.03 5.19 3.20
C LYS A 133 -11.48 5.41 1.81
N THR A 134 -11.86 4.55 0.87
CA THR A 134 -11.35 4.57 -0.50
C THR A 134 -12.51 4.54 -1.48
N GLU A 135 -12.47 5.40 -2.50
CA GLU A 135 -13.51 5.44 -3.55
C GLU A 135 -13.23 4.44 -4.67
N HIS A 136 -11.98 4.38 -5.16
CA HIS A 136 -11.56 3.41 -6.16
C HIS A 136 -10.41 2.57 -5.64
N PHE A 137 -10.65 1.26 -5.56
CA PHE A 137 -9.62 0.29 -5.22
C PHE A 137 -9.20 -0.50 -6.45
N LEU A 138 -7.88 -0.64 -6.61
CA LEU A 138 -7.30 -1.45 -7.65
C LEU A 138 -6.25 -2.39 -7.06
N MET A 139 -6.29 -3.64 -7.50
CA MET A 139 -5.29 -4.63 -7.11
C MET A 139 -4.86 -5.52 -8.28
N ASP A 140 -3.55 -5.78 -8.39
CA ASP A 140 -3.06 -6.92 -9.16
C ASP A 140 -3.34 -8.21 -8.37
N LEU A 141 -3.99 -9.18 -9.00
CA LEU A 141 -4.29 -10.45 -8.33
C LEU A 141 -4.18 -11.64 -9.27
N ASP A 142 -3.73 -12.75 -8.70
CA ASP A 142 -3.67 -14.04 -9.38
C ASP A 142 -4.89 -14.91 -9.08
N ASN A 143 -5.40 -14.80 -7.86
CA ASN A 143 -6.49 -15.60 -7.33
C ASN A 143 -7.27 -14.80 -6.28
N GLN A 144 -8.48 -15.26 -5.94
CA GLN A 144 -9.35 -14.53 -5.03
C GLN A 144 -8.86 -14.41 -3.58
N ILE A 145 -7.94 -15.27 -3.12
CA ILE A 145 -7.48 -15.29 -1.72
C ILE A 145 -6.81 -13.96 -1.36
N ASP A 146 -6.08 -13.38 -2.30
CA ASP A 146 -5.35 -12.13 -2.05
C ASP A 146 -6.30 -10.94 -1.92
N ALA A 147 -7.34 -10.88 -2.74
CA ALA A 147 -8.39 -9.87 -2.62
C ALA A 147 -9.22 -10.03 -1.32
N LEU A 148 -9.52 -11.27 -0.92
CA LEU A 148 -10.22 -11.57 0.34
C LEU A 148 -9.45 -11.09 1.57
N LYS A 149 -8.13 -10.96 1.46
CA LYS A 149 -7.29 -10.44 2.54
C LYS A 149 -7.33 -8.91 2.64
N ILE A 150 -7.36 -8.20 1.51
CA ILE A 150 -7.23 -6.73 1.50
C ILE A 150 -8.59 -6.01 1.52
N LEU A 151 -9.58 -6.47 0.76
CA LEU A 151 -10.89 -5.81 0.68
C LEU A 151 -11.57 -5.56 2.03
N PRO A 152 -11.47 -6.44 3.05
CA PRO A 152 -12.05 -6.16 4.37
C PRO A 152 -11.50 -4.92 5.08
N PHE A 153 -10.32 -4.42 4.67
CA PHE A 153 -9.73 -3.18 5.20
C PHE A 153 -10.24 -1.92 4.50
N ILE A 154 -11.14 -2.06 3.52
CA ILE A 154 -11.74 -0.93 2.80
C ILE A 154 -13.16 -0.72 3.31
N ASP A 155 -13.49 0.54 3.61
CA ASP A 155 -14.81 0.95 4.07
C ASP A 155 -15.87 0.72 2.97
N PRO A 156 -16.85 -0.18 3.19
CA PRO A 156 -17.89 -0.45 2.21
C PRO A 156 -18.81 0.77 1.96
N GLY A 157 -18.82 1.77 2.84
CA GLY A 157 -19.60 2.99 2.68
C GLY A 157 -18.98 4.02 1.72
N PHE A 158 -17.69 3.87 1.38
CA PHE A 158 -16.96 4.79 0.50
C PHE A 158 -16.60 4.18 -0.85
N ILE A 159 -16.49 2.86 -0.94
CA ILE A 159 -16.08 2.18 -2.18
C ILE A 159 -17.11 2.36 -3.31
N GLU A 160 -16.66 2.91 -4.42
CA GLU A 160 -17.44 3.10 -5.64
C GLU A 160 -17.02 2.15 -6.76
N LYS A 161 -15.73 1.82 -6.84
CA LYS A 161 -15.17 0.97 -7.89
C LYS A 161 -14.12 0.02 -7.36
N ILE A 162 -14.22 -1.24 -7.77
CA ILE A 162 -13.18 -2.26 -7.56
C ILE A 162 -12.62 -2.67 -8.92
N THR A 163 -11.29 -2.66 -9.07
CA THR A 163 -10.63 -3.09 -10.29
C THR A 163 -9.62 -4.19 -9.98
N PHE A 164 -9.77 -5.31 -10.65
CA PHE A 164 -8.89 -6.46 -10.52
C PHE A 164 -8.17 -6.72 -11.82
N ILE A 165 -6.84 -6.81 -11.75
CA ILE A 165 -5.99 -6.97 -12.93
C ILE A 165 -5.18 -8.25 -12.79
N ASN A 166 -5.31 -9.12 -13.79
CA ASN A 166 -4.34 -10.17 -14.03
C ASN A 166 -3.27 -9.64 -14.97
N ARG A 167 -2.01 -9.59 -14.51
CA ARG A 167 -0.89 -9.16 -15.34
C ARG A 167 -0.25 -10.30 -16.15
N ILE A 168 -0.64 -11.55 -15.93
CA ILE A 168 -0.11 -12.70 -16.64
C ILE A 168 -0.35 -12.55 -18.15
N LYS A 169 0.73 -12.42 -18.92
CA LYS A 169 0.67 -12.26 -20.38
C LYS A 169 0.56 -13.57 -21.16
N SER A 170 0.48 -14.71 -20.48
CA SER A 170 0.36 -16.01 -21.13
C SER A 170 -0.97 -16.17 -21.84
N ASP A 171 -0.99 -16.92 -22.95
CA ASP A 171 -2.21 -17.31 -23.66
C ASP A 171 -3.19 -18.11 -22.76
N ASP A 172 -2.69 -18.70 -21.68
CA ASP A 172 -3.48 -19.37 -20.64
C ASP A 172 -4.03 -18.40 -19.59
N LYS A 173 -4.84 -17.43 -20.05
CA LYS A 173 -5.58 -16.56 -19.13
C LYS A 173 -6.40 -17.40 -18.16
N LYS A 174 -6.15 -17.21 -16.87
CA LYS A 174 -6.88 -17.87 -15.79
C LYS A 174 -8.32 -17.33 -15.73
N VAL A 175 -9.25 -18.19 -15.35
CA VAL A 175 -10.60 -17.77 -14.94
C VAL A 175 -10.52 -17.31 -13.49
N LEU A 176 -10.92 -16.06 -13.22
CA LEU A 176 -11.01 -15.57 -11.86
C LEU A 176 -12.26 -16.18 -11.19
N LYS A 177 -12.04 -17.03 -10.20
CA LYS A 177 -13.10 -17.47 -9.31
C LYS A 177 -13.47 -16.34 -8.36
N ILE A 178 -14.74 -15.89 -8.37
CA ILE A 178 -15.20 -14.74 -7.56
C ILE A 178 -16.19 -15.13 -6.44
N GLU A 179 -16.51 -16.42 -6.27
CA GLU A 179 -17.66 -16.86 -5.46
C GLU A 179 -17.53 -16.55 -3.96
N LYS A 180 -16.32 -16.22 -3.49
CA LYS A 180 -16.11 -15.76 -2.11
C LYS A 180 -16.00 -14.24 -2.04
N ILE A 181 -15.40 -13.59 -3.03
CA ILE A 181 -15.26 -12.12 -3.04
C ILE A 181 -16.62 -11.45 -3.24
N GLU A 182 -17.49 -12.03 -4.07
CA GLU A 182 -18.82 -11.48 -4.34
C GLU A 182 -19.71 -11.40 -3.09
N LYS A 183 -19.34 -12.12 -2.03
CA LYS A 183 -20.04 -12.14 -0.73
C LYS A 183 -19.57 -11.04 0.22
N LEU A 184 -18.49 -10.32 -0.10
CA LEU A 184 -18.00 -9.20 0.71
C LEU A 184 -18.94 -8.00 0.56
N GLU A 185 -19.15 -7.26 1.65
CA GLU A 185 -19.99 -6.06 1.61
C GLU A 185 -19.42 -5.03 0.64
N GLN A 186 -18.09 -4.88 0.59
CA GLN A 186 -17.39 -3.98 -0.33
C GLN A 186 -17.75 -4.27 -1.79
N TRP A 187 -17.85 -5.54 -2.16
CA TRP A 187 -18.26 -5.94 -3.50
C TRP A 187 -19.71 -5.56 -3.79
N GLY A 188 -20.63 -5.82 -2.86
CA GLY A 188 -22.05 -5.49 -3.03
C GLY A 188 -22.36 -4.00 -3.01
N ARG A 189 -21.50 -3.18 -2.41
CA ARG A 189 -21.65 -1.72 -2.33
C ARG A 189 -21.00 -0.95 -3.48
N ALA A 190 -19.95 -1.52 -4.09
CA ALA A 190 -19.31 -0.92 -5.23
C ALA A 190 -20.31 -0.73 -6.39
N LYS A 191 -20.28 0.45 -7.03
CA LYS A 191 -21.13 0.76 -8.19
C LYS A 191 -20.68 0.00 -9.43
N SER A 192 -19.39 -0.32 -9.51
CA SER A 192 -18.81 -1.06 -10.64
C SER A 192 -17.66 -1.95 -10.18
N VAL A 193 -17.52 -3.09 -10.84
CA VAL A 193 -16.39 -4.00 -10.69
C VAL A 193 -15.83 -4.33 -12.06
N ASP A 194 -14.56 -4.01 -12.26
CA ASP A 194 -13.84 -4.31 -13.49
C ASP A 194 -12.86 -5.45 -13.25
N VAL A 195 -12.90 -6.47 -14.11
CA VAL A 195 -11.97 -7.60 -14.09
C VAL A 195 -11.26 -7.64 -15.43
N ILE A 196 -9.95 -7.36 -15.42
CA ILE A 196 -9.13 -7.17 -16.62
C ILE A 196 -8.06 -8.25 -16.67
N GLY A 197 -7.82 -8.80 -17.86
CA GLY A 197 -6.74 -9.79 -18.07
C GLY A 197 -7.10 -11.23 -17.70
N PHE A 198 -8.30 -11.48 -17.16
CA PHE A 198 -8.84 -12.82 -16.94
C PHE A 198 -9.66 -13.32 -18.16
N ARG A 199 -9.89 -14.64 -18.22
CA ARG A 199 -10.74 -15.29 -19.24
C ARG A 199 -12.20 -15.35 -18.81
#